data_AF-A0A9E5T3S5-F1
#
_entry.id   AF-A0A9E5T3S5-F1
#
_cell.length_a   1.000
_cell.length_b   1.000
_cell.length_c   1.000
_cell.angle_alpha   90.00
_cell.angle_beta   90.00
_cell.angle_gamma   90.00
#
_symmetry.space_group_name_H-M   'P 1'
#
loop_
_entity.id
_entity.type
_entity.pdbx_description
1 polymer ?
#
loop_
_entity_poly.entity_id
_entity_poly.type
_entity_poly.pdbx_seq_one_letter_code
_entity_poly.pdbx_strand_id
1 'polypeptide(L)'
;MTTKFRPILYFSLIMLYTPAALAQQGVGAARQEPLEMGFFVTSVGVGDGGNLGGLEGADAHCQALADKAGAGHRIWRAYLSAQATDNTPAVNARDRIGAGPWANAKGVVMAANLDDLHYNNANLHYENALDENGNTVNSGANGDSPNRHDILTGTLLNGAAPPAGDDMTCGNWTSNDEGRAIVGHHDRYRRSTPGSPWNQAHPSRGCSQEALRGSGGDGLLYCFAEK
;
A
#
# COMPACT_ATOMS: atom_id res chain seq x y z
N MET A 1 -43.53 -44.32 85.15
CA MET A 1 -43.17 -44.84 83.80
C MET A 1 -42.06 -43.95 83.25
N THR A 2 -41.22 -44.51 82.35
CA THR A 2 -40.11 -43.92 81.58
C THR A 2 -38.71 -44.06 82.21
N THR A 3 -37.93 -45.11 81.94
CA THR A 3 -37.17 -45.57 80.74
C THR A 3 -35.71 -45.13 80.72
N LYS A 4 -34.82 -46.14 80.82
CA LYS A 4 -33.36 -46.09 80.66
C LYS A 4 -32.95 -45.54 79.29
N PHE A 5 -32.01 -44.59 79.28
CA PHE A 5 -31.29 -44.18 78.07
C PHE A 5 -29.92 -44.86 78.01
N ARG A 6 -29.66 -45.60 76.92
CA ARG A 6 -28.32 -46.07 76.53
C ARG A 6 -27.80 -45.11 75.45
N PRO A 7 -26.61 -44.50 75.58
CA PRO A 7 -26.03 -43.72 74.51
C PRO A 7 -25.47 -44.65 73.42
N ILE A 8 -25.89 -44.38 72.18
CA ILE A 8 -25.41 -45.01 70.95
C ILE A 8 -24.18 -44.22 70.47
N LEU A 9 -23.06 -44.90 70.25
CA LEU A 9 -21.89 -44.32 69.57
C LEU A 9 -22.23 -44.14 68.08
N TYR A 10 -22.18 -42.91 67.58
CA TYR A 10 -22.22 -42.61 66.16
C TYR A 10 -20.79 -42.48 65.62
N PHE A 11 -20.40 -43.39 64.73
CA PHE A 11 -19.20 -43.29 63.91
C PHE A 11 -19.39 -42.18 62.87
N SER A 12 -18.60 -41.10 62.95
CA SER A 12 -18.53 -40.08 61.91
C SER A 12 -17.78 -40.61 60.69
N LEU A 13 -18.51 -40.86 59.61
CA LEU A 13 -17.96 -41.16 58.28
C LEU A 13 -17.60 -39.82 57.61
N ILE A 14 -16.29 -39.52 57.50
CA ILE A 14 -15.80 -38.36 56.76
C ILE A 14 -15.75 -38.74 55.27
N MET A 15 -16.68 -38.23 54.47
CA MET A 15 -16.59 -38.28 53.01
C MET A 15 -15.55 -37.26 52.52
N LEU A 16 -14.46 -37.75 51.93
CA LEU A 16 -13.47 -36.93 51.25
C LEU A 16 -14.04 -36.48 49.89
N TYR A 17 -14.29 -35.18 49.75
CA TYR A 17 -14.73 -34.56 48.50
C TYR A 17 -13.50 -34.05 47.74
N THR A 18 -13.05 -34.76 46.71
CA THR A 18 -12.02 -34.27 45.79
C THR A 18 -12.68 -33.39 44.71
N PRO A 19 -12.41 -32.07 44.66
CA PRO A 19 -12.90 -31.26 43.56
C PRO A 19 -12.17 -31.63 42.27
N ALA A 20 -12.92 -32.04 41.25
CA ALA A 20 -12.39 -32.15 39.89
C ALA A 20 -12.08 -30.74 39.37
N ALA A 21 -10.79 -30.43 39.20
CA ALA A 21 -10.36 -29.18 38.59
C ALA A 21 -10.71 -29.18 37.10
N LEU A 22 -11.64 -28.32 36.69
CA LEU A 22 -11.93 -28.05 35.29
C LEU A 22 -10.76 -27.25 34.70
N ALA A 23 -9.93 -27.88 33.88
CA ALA A 23 -8.90 -27.18 33.12
C ALA A 23 -9.56 -26.29 32.06
N GLN A 24 -9.56 -24.99 32.29
CA GLN A 24 -10.05 -23.99 31.34
C GLN A 24 -8.99 -23.85 30.23
N GLN A 25 -9.19 -24.56 29.12
CA GLN A 25 -8.39 -24.37 27.93
C GLN A 25 -8.72 -22.99 27.36
N GLY A 26 -7.87 -22.01 27.67
CA GLY A 26 -7.89 -20.72 27.00
C GLY A 26 -7.62 -20.97 25.52
N VAL A 27 -8.64 -20.75 24.69
CA VAL A 27 -8.47 -20.61 23.24
C VAL A 27 -7.61 -19.36 23.06
N GLY A 28 -6.31 -19.54 22.89
CA GLY A 28 -5.41 -18.45 22.50
C GLY A 28 -5.89 -17.95 21.15
N ALA A 29 -6.39 -16.72 21.08
CA ALA A 29 -6.52 -16.03 19.82
C ALA A 29 -5.11 -15.95 19.23
N ALA A 30 -4.83 -16.75 18.20
CA ALA A 30 -3.59 -16.63 17.45
C ALA A 30 -3.54 -15.19 16.92
N ARG A 31 -2.63 -14.39 17.46
CA ARG A 31 -2.32 -13.08 16.92
C ARG A 31 -1.78 -13.35 15.51
N GLN A 32 -2.56 -13.02 14.48
CA GLN A 32 -2.04 -13.06 13.11
C GLN A 32 -0.84 -12.11 13.07
N GLU A 33 0.32 -12.62 12.68
CA GLU A 33 1.47 -11.76 12.39
C GLU A 33 1.04 -10.72 11.35
N PRO A 34 1.39 -9.43 11.54
CA PRO A 34 1.07 -8.41 10.55
C PRO A 34 1.58 -8.82 9.17
N LEU A 35 0.78 -8.58 8.12
CA LEU A 35 1.24 -8.79 6.76
C LEU A 35 2.50 -7.97 6.52
N GLU A 36 3.51 -8.60 5.94
CA GLU A 36 4.74 -7.91 5.55
C GLU A 36 4.44 -6.76 4.57
N MET A 37 5.31 -5.75 4.58
CA MET A 37 5.18 -4.61 3.67
C MET A 37 5.21 -5.09 2.21
N GLY A 38 4.14 -4.78 1.49
CA GLY A 38 3.96 -5.05 0.06
C GLY A 38 3.59 -3.79 -0.73
N PHE A 39 3.47 -2.64 -0.07
CA PHE A 39 3.19 -1.35 -0.70
C PHE A 39 3.91 -0.23 0.04
N PHE A 40 4.43 0.74 -0.70
CA PHE A 40 4.82 2.05 -0.17
C PHE A 40 4.81 3.13 -1.27
N VAL A 41 4.80 4.39 -0.86
CA VAL A 41 5.13 5.55 -1.72
C VAL A 41 6.60 5.86 -1.53
N THR A 42 7.38 6.08 -2.58
CA THR A 42 8.81 6.39 -2.39
C THR A 42 9.00 7.66 -1.55
N SER A 43 9.83 7.62 -0.50
CA SER A 43 10.19 8.81 0.30
C SER A 43 10.88 9.90 -0.53
N VAL A 44 11.54 9.51 -1.62
CA VAL A 44 12.26 10.37 -2.56
C VAL A 44 12.12 9.83 -3.99
N GLY A 45 12.00 10.73 -4.97
CA GLY A 45 12.00 10.37 -6.39
C GLY A 45 13.40 10.05 -6.91
N VAL A 46 13.51 9.66 -8.19
CA VAL A 46 14.82 9.44 -8.85
C VAL A 46 15.61 10.75 -8.97
N GLY A 47 14.92 11.89 -9.03
CA GLY A 47 15.50 13.22 -9.06
C GLY A 47 15.74 13.78 -10.46
N ASP A 48 15.34 13.05 -11.50
CA ASP A 48 15.41 13.47 -12.91
C ASP A 48 14.02 13.57 -13.55
N GLY A 49 13.04 14.11 -12.82
CA GLY A 49 11.69 14.25 -13.32
C GLY A 49 11.03 12.92 -13.73
N GLY A 50 10.47 12.87 -14.93
CA GLY A 50 9.89 11.69 -15.55
C GLY A 50 10.90 10.75 -16.21
N ASN A 51 12.18 11.12 -16.28
CA ASN A 51 13.23 10.23 -16.78
C ASN A 51 13.66 9.28 -15.64
N LEU A 52 13.01 8.13 -15.58
CA LEU A 52 13.28 7.11 -14.57
C LEU A 52 14.25 6.04 -15.07
N GLY A 53 14.76 6.16 -16.31
CA GLY A 53 15.47 5.08 -16.99
C GLY A 53 14.53 3.98 -17.50
N GLY A 54 13.31 4.35 -17.88
CA GLY A 54 12.24 3.42 -18.25
C GLY A 54 11.63 2.70 -17.05
N LEU A 55 10.77 1.72 -17.33
CA LEU A 55 10.13 0.90 -16.29
C LEU A 55 11.14 0.14 -15.42
N GLU A 56 12.25 -0.32 -16.01
CA GLU A 56 13.29 -1.05 -15.28
C GLU A 56 14.03 -0.16 -14.28
N GLY A 57 14.36 1.08 -14.65
CA GLY A 57 14.99 2.02 -13.73
C GLY A 57 14.04 2.46 -12.59
N ALA A 58 12.75 2.62 -12.89
CA ALA A 58 11.72 2.86 -11.87
C ALA A 58 11.60 1.69 -10.89
N ASP A 59 11.58 0.45 -11.38
CA ASP A 59 11.56 -0.75 -10.55
C ASP A 59 12.83 -0.86 -9.68
N ALA A 60 14.00 -0.58 -10.24
CA ALA A 60 15.27 -0.58 -9.51
C ALA A 60 15.28 0.44 -8.37
N HIS A 61 14.66 1.61 -8.57
CA HIS A 61 14.50 2.62 -7.52
C HIS A 61 13.61 2.12 -6.37
N CYS A 62 12.46 1.52 -6.70
CA CYS A 62 11.59 0.89 -5.71
C CYS A 62 12.34 -0.22 -4.94
N GLN A 63 13.07 -1.09 -5.64
CA GLN A 63 13.85 -2.15 -5.01
C GLN A 63 14.90 -1.58 -4.05
N ALA A 64 15.67 -0.58 -4.47
CA ALA A 64 16.72 0.02 -3.64
C ALA A 64 16.19 0.69 -2.37
N LEU A 65 14.99 1.28 -2.40
CA LEU A 65 14.35 1.83 -1.21
C LEU A 65 13.82 0.72 -0.29
N ALA A 66 13.19 -0.31 -0.86
CA ALA A 66 12.73 -1.46 -0.09
C ALA A 66 13.88 -2.22 0.59
N ASP A 67 15.01 -2.39 -0.09
CA ASP A 67 16.22 -2.99 0.46
C ASP A 67 16.68 -2.26 1.73
N LYS A 68 16.72 -0.92 1.67
CA LYS A 68 17.10 -0.06 2.82
C LYS A 68 16.09 -0.16 3.97
N ALA A 69 14.80 -0.33 3.66
CA ALA A 69 13.74 -0.53 4.64
C ALA A 69 13.66 -1.97 5.18
N GLY A 70 14.51 -2.90 4.71
CA GLY A 70 14.52 -4.29 5.15
C GLY A 70 13.46 -5.18 4.50
N ALA A 71 12.84 -4.74 3.41
CA ALA A 71 11.87 -5.51 2.62
C ALA A 71 12.41 -5.94 1.24
N GLY A 72 13.74 -5.97 1.10
CA GLY A 72 14.45 -6.25 -0.15
C GLY A 72 14.37 -7.68 -0.68
N HIS A 73 13.90 -8.63 0.14
CA HIS A 73 13.74 -10.02 -0.28
C HIS A 73 12.58 -10.23 -1.27
N ARG A 74 11.68 -9.24 -1.38
CA ARG A 74 10.57 -9.21 -2.33
C ARG A 74 11.00 -8.60 -3.65
N ILE A 75 10.29 -8.92 -4.73
CA ILE A 75 10.47 -8.21 -6.00
C ILE A 75 9.54 -7.00 -6.05
N TRP A 76 10.12 -5.81 -6.19
CA TRP A 76 9.38 -4.56 -6.21
C TRP A 76 9.18 -4.02 -7.61
N ARG A 77 7.98 -3.50 -7.85
CA ARG A 77 7.59 -2.86 -9.11
C ARG A 77 7.07 -1.47 -8.85
N ALA A 78 7.56 -0.51 -9.60
CA ALA A 78 6.93 0.80 -9.70
C ALA A 78 5.59 0.62 -10.43
N TYR A 79 4.51 1.11 -9.83
CA TYR A 79 3.17 1.09 -10.41
C TYR A 79 3.06 2.13 -11.54
N LEU A 80 3.63 1.78 -12.68
CA LEU A 80 3.72 2.61 -13.87
C LEU A 80 3.27 1.81 -15.09
N SER A 81 2.47 2.44 -15.94
CA SER A 81 2.17 1.90 -17.28
C SER A 81 3.12 2.52 -18.32
N ALA A 82 3.32 1.84 -19.44
CA ALA A 82 4.00 2.36 -20.61
C ALA A 82 3.08 2.26 -21.83
N GLN A 83 2.97 3.32 -22.61
CA GLN A 83 2.17 3.36 -23.84
C GLN A 83 2.78 2.48 -24.92
N ALA A 84 1.90 1.96 -25.79
CA ALA A 84 2.34 1.28 -26.99
C ALA A 84 3.14 2.24 -27.88
N THR A 85 4.19 1.72 -28.51
CA THR A 85 4.90 2.37 -29.61
C THR A 85 4.68 1.56 -30.88
N ASP A 86 5.19 2.04 -32.02
CA ASP A 86 5.15 1.28 -33.27
C ASP A 86 5.81 -0.10 -33.17
N ASN A 87 6.75 -0.26 -32.24
CA ASN A 87 7.59 -1.46 -32.11
C ASN A 87 7.34 -2.25 -30.81
N THR A 88 6.60 -1.69 -29.86
CA THR A 88 6.39 -2.32 -28.54
C THR A 88 4.93 -2.23 -28.11
N PRO A 89 4.34 -3.34 -27.62
CA PRO A 89 3.01 -3.27 -27.04
C PRO A 89 2.99 -2.41 -25.79
N ALA A 90 1.81 -1.91 -25.43
CA ALA A 90 1.60 -1.24 -24.16
C ALA A 90 1.88 -2.19 -22.98
N VAL A 91 2.34 -1.62 -21.87
CA VAL A 91 2.54 -2.33 -20.60
C VAL A 91 1.63 -1.71 -19.56
N ASN A 92 0.77 -2.53 -18.94
CA ASN A 92 -0.17 -2.07 -17.92
C ASN A 92 0.44 -2.21 -16.52
N ALA A 93 0.33 -1.17 -15.68
CA ALA A 93 0.76 -1.20 -14.29
C ALA A 93 0.11 -2.34 -13.50
N ARG A 94 -1.21 -2.56 -13.69
CA ARG A 94 -1.97 -3.63 -13.01
C ARG A 94 -1.38 -5.02 -13.20
N ASP A 95 -0.77 -5.29 -14.36
CA ASP A 95 -0.31 -6.63 -14.72
C ASP A 95 1.11 -6.90 -14.17
N ARG A 96 1.75 -5.87 -13.58
CA ARG A 96 3.13 -5.94 -13.08
C ARG A 96 3.21 -6.16 -11.57
N ILE A 97 2.27 -5.62 -10.80
CA ILE A 97 2.41 -5.43 -9.33
C ILE A 97 2.05 -6.64 -8.45
N GLY A 98 1.88 -7.83 -9.02
CA GLY A 98 1.47 -9.04 -8.30
C GLY A 98 -0.04 -9.15 -8.08
N ALA A 99 -0.47 -10.17 -7.34
CA ALA A 99 -1.89 -10.44 -7.09
C ALA A 99 -2.41 -9.95 -5.72
N GLY A 100 -1.52 -9.45 -4.85
CA GLY A 100 -1.84 -9.09 -3.47
C GLY A 100 -1.88 -10.28 -2.50
N PRO A 101 -2.26 -10.07 -1.23
CA PRO A 101 -2.55 -8.77 -0.61
C PRO A 101 -1.29 -7.91 -0.44
N TRP A 102 -1.47 -6.58 -0.43
CA TRP A 102 -0.39 -5.65 -0.12
C TRP A 102 -0.71 -4.89 1.16
N ALA A 103 0.24 -4.84 2.09
CA ALA A 103 0.17 -4.00 3.28
C ALA A 103 1.21 -2.88 3.23
N ASN A 104 0.95 -1.75 3.89
CA ASN A 104 1.95 -0.70 4.07
C ASN A 104 3.00 -1.09 5.13
N ALA A 105 3.98 -0.21 5.38
CA ALA A 105 5.05 -0.41 6.38
C ALA A 105 4.55 -0.69 7.82
N LYS A 106 3.28 -0.40 8.14
CA LYS A 106 2.65 -0.65 9.44
C LYS A 106 1.75 -1.90 9.45
N GLY A 107 1.75 -2.68 8.37
CA GLY A 107 0.93 -3.90 8.24
C GLY A 107 -0.55 -3.62 7.94
N VAL A 108 -0.93 -2.38 7.61
CA VAL A 108 -2.31 -2.06 7.21
C VAL A 108 -2.52 -2.50 5.78
N VAL A 109 -3.56 -3.30 5.53
CA VAL A 109 -3.90 -3.81 4.20
C VAL A 109 -4.37 -2.66 3.30
N MET A 110 -3.70 -2.52 2.16
CA MET A 110 -3.99 -1.52 1.13
C MET A 110 -5.06 -2.04 0.17
N ALA A 111 -4.91 -3.29 -0.26
CA ALA A 111 -5.90 -4.04 -1.02
C ALA A 111 -5.64 -5.54 -0.87
N ALA A 112 -6.70 -6.35 -0.88
CA ALA A 112 -6.55 -7.80 -0.76
C ALA A 112 -6.18 -8.46 -2.10
N ASN A 113 -6.54 -7.82 -3.22
CA ASN A 113 -6.30 -8.29 -4.58
C ASN A 113 -6.41 -7.13 -5.59
N LEU A 114 -6.16 -7.41 -6.88
CA LEU A 114 -6.24 -6.43 -7.97
C LEU A 114 -7.63 -5.80 -8.13
N ASP A 115 -8.71 -6.55 -7.90
CA ASP A 115 -10.07 -6.00 -8.05
C ASP A 115 -10.38 -5.02 -6.91
N ASP A 116 -9.96 -5.34 -5.69
CA ASP A 116 -10.09 -4.42 -4.56
C ASP A 116 -9.23 -3.17 -4.74
N LEU A 117 -8.06 -3.32 -5.35
CA LEU A 117 -7.15 -2.21 -5.63
C LEU A 117 -7.75 -1.19 -6.61
N HIS A 118 -8.44 -1.64 -7.66
CA HIS A 118 -8.91 -0.78 -8.75
C HIS A 118 -10.40 -0.45 -8.71
N TYR A 119 -11.24 -1.30 -8.10
CA TYR A 119 -12.69 -1.19 -8.19
C TYR A 119 -13.39 -1.09 -6.83
N ASN A 120 -12.92 -1.80 -5.80
CA ASN A 120 -13.58 -1.82 -4.48
C ASN A 120 -12.92 -0.88 -3.46
N ASN A 121 -12.45 0.27 -3.93
CA ASN A 121 -11.88 1.35 -3.13
C ASN A 121 -10.71 0.91 -2.23
N ALA A 122 -9.52 0.79 -2.82
CA ALA A 122 -8.27 0.61 -2.10
C ALA A 122 -8.12 1.56 -0.91
N ASN A 123 -7.50 1.05 0.16
CA ASN A 123 -7.19 1.78 1.39
C ASN A 123 -5.98 2.72 1.23
N LEU A 124 -5.87 3.34 0.05
CA LEU A 124 -4.87 4.32 -0.35
C LEU A 124 -5.46 5.72 -0.13
N HIS A 125 -5.07 6.34 0.96
CA HIS A 125 -5.37 7.71 1.37
C HIS A 125 -4.25 8.21 2.29
N TYR A 126 -4.26 9.49 2.65
CA TYR A 126 -3.16 10.18 3.33
C TYR A 126 -2.56 9.40 4.52
N GLU A 127 -3.41 8.89 5.40
CA GLU A 127 -3.00 8.18 6.62
C GLU A 127 -2.30 6.83 6.34
N ASN A 128 -2.60 6.19 5.21
CA ASN A 128 -2.15 4.83 4.89
C ASN A 128 -1.16 4.76 3.73
N ALA A 129 -1.09 5.80 2.88
CA ALA A 129 -0.12 5.91 1.79
C ALA A 129 1.25 6.35 2.30
N LEU A 130 1.86 5.48 3.11
CA LEU A 130 3.12 5.74 3.80
C LEU A 130 4.33 5.47 2.92
N ASP A 131 5.46 6.08 3.30
CA ASP A 131 6.75 5.76 2.73
C ASP A 131 7.30 4.40 3.19
N GLU A 132 8.40 3.96 2.58
CA GLU A 132 9.03 2.67 2.91
C GLU A 132 9.48 2.56 4.38
N ASN A 133 9.59 3.69 5.07
CA ASN A 133 9.98 3.78 6.48
C ASN A 133 8.76 3.98 7.41
N GLY A 134 7.54 4.02 6.87
CA GLY A 134 6.29 4.19 7.61
C GLY A 134 5.94 5.63 7.98
N ASN A 135 6.58 6.62 7.35
CA ASN A 135 6.24 8.03 7.50
C ASN A 135 5.13 8.45 6.52
N THR A 136 4.40 9.50 6.87
CA THR A 136 3.44 10.13 5.96
C THR A 136 4.17 10.88 4.85
N VAL A 137 3.64 10.81 3.63
CA VAL A 137 4.11 11.64 2.52
C VAL A 137 3.39 12.99 2.57
N ASN A 138 4.13 14.08 2.43
CA ASN A 138 3.56 15.43 2.51
C ASN A 138 2.35 15.62 1.59
N SER A 139 1.30 16.21 2.14
CA SER A 139 0.16 16.73 1.39
C SER A 139 -0.14 18.17 1.80
N GLY A 140 -0.16 19.07 0.81
CA GLY A 140 -0.57 20.46 1.03
C GLY A 140 -2.01 20.59 1.52
N ALA A 141 -2.84 19.56 1.33
CA ALA A 141 -4.19 19.49 1.88
C ALA A 141 -4.21 19.41 3.41
N ASN A 142 -3.18 18.77 3.98
CA ASN A 142 -3.00 18.61 5.42
C ASN A 142 -2.12 19.71 6.03
N GLY A 143 -1.76 20.72 5.24
CA GLY A 143 -0.91 21.83 5.65
C GLY A 143 0.59 21.54 5.55
N ASP A 144 0.99 20.42 4.95
CA ASP A 144 2.41 20.07 4.79
C ASP A 144 3.07 20.91 3.69
N SER A 145 4.37 21.14 3.84
CA SER A 145 5.19 21.83 2.85
C SER A 145 6.56 21.15 2.70
N PRO A 146 7.07 20.94 1.47
CA PRO A 146 6.39 21.22 0.19
C PRO A 146 5.22 20.24 -0.06
N ASN A 147 4.28 20.61 -0.93
CA ASN A 147 3.23 19.70 -1.41
C ASN A 147 3.86 18.61 -2.29
N ARG A 148 3.55 17.34 -2.02
CA ARG A 148 4.07 16.17 -2.75
C ARG A 148 2.99 15.12 -3.00
N HIS A 149 1.75 15.56 -3.24
CA HIS A 149 0.61 14.66 -3.30
C HIS A 149 0.44 13.93 -4.64
N ASP A 150 0.94 14.50 -5.73
CA ASP A 150 0.91 13.85 -7.04
C ASP A 150 1.99 12.78 -7.12
N ILE A 151 1.57 11.57 -7.46
CA ILE A 151 2.41 10.39 -7.68
C ILE A 151 2.32 10.00 -9.15
N LEU A 152 3.47 9.76 -9.80
CA LEU A 152 3.52 9.33 -11.20
C LEU A 152 2.88 7.94 -11.36
N THR A 153 2.07 7.77 -12.40
CA THR A 153 1.42 6.47 -12.69
C THR A 153 1.31 6.15 -14.18
N GLY A 154 1.03 7.16 -15.01
CA GLY A 154 0.87 6.99 -16.46
C GLY A 154 -0.24 6.01 -16.85
N THR A 155 -1.28 5.86 -16.03
CA THR A 155 -2.28 4.79 -16.15
C THR A 155 -3.72 5.31 -16.18
N LEU A 156 -4.61 4.52 -16.76
CA LEU A 156 -6.06 4.64 -16.59
C LEU A 156 -6.50 4.08 -15.22
N LEU A 157 -7.72 4.40 -14.79
CA LEU A 157 -8.30 3.98 -13.50
C LEU A 157 -8.21 2.47 -13.26
N ASN A 158 -8.38 1.66 -14.31
CA ASN A 158 -8.32 0.20 -14.24
C ASN A 158 -6.89 -0.37 -14.19
N GLY A 159 -5.86 0.49 -14.24
CA GLY A 159 -4.45 0.12 -14.25
C GLY A 159 -3.85 -0.13 -15.64
N ALA A 160 -4.61 0.10 -16.71
CA ALA A 160 -4.13 -0.05 -18.08
C ALA A 160 -3.32 1.17 -18.55
N ALA A 161 -2.44 0.99 -19.51
CA ALA A 161 -1.81 2.12 -20.19
C ALA A 161 -2.85 2.97 -20.96
N PRO A 162 -2.69 4.30 -21.02
CA PRO A 162 -3.45 5.12 -21.94
C PRO A 162 -3.15 4.71 -23.40
N PRO A 163 -4.06 5.02 -24.34
CA PRO A 163 -3.81 4.76 -25.76
C PRO A 163 -2.60 5.55 -26.25
N ALA A 164 -1.95 5.09 -27.34
CA ALA A 164 -0.89 5.86 -28.01
C ALA A 164 -1.44 7.18 -28.59
N GLY A 165 -0.55 8.13 -28.86
CA GLY A 165 -0.88 9.47 -29.36
C GLY A 165 -0.27 10.53 -28.46
N ASP A 166 -1.07 11.12 -27.57
CA ASP A 166 -0.56 12.05 -26.56
C ASP A 166 0.34 11.32 -25.58
N ASP A 167 1.56 11.83 -25.37
CA ASP A 167 2.46 11.28 -24.37
C ASP A 167 1.95 11.60 -22.96
N MET A 168 1.59 10.54 -22.26
CA MET A 168 1.03 10.51 -20.91
C MET A 168 1.90 9.68 -19.96
N THR A 169 3.16 9.42 -20.34
CA THR A 169 4.13 8.59 -19.62
C THR A 169 5.54 9.18 -19.62
N CYS A 170 5.72 10.43 -20.05
CA CYS A 170 7.04 11.06 -20.19
C CYS A 170 8.01 10.22 -21.05
N GLY A 171 7.55 9.88 -22.25
CA GLY A 171 8.27 9.06 -23.21
C GLY A 171 8.51 7.64 -22.71
N ASN A 172 7.50 7.01 -22.09
CA ASN A 172 7.67 5.73 -21.39
C ASN A 172 8.80 5.78 -20.35
N TRP A 173 8.83 6.89 -19.59
CA TRP A 173 9.72 7.14 -18.45
C TRP A 173 11.19 7.33 -18.82
N THR A 174 11.45 7.86 -20.02
CA THR A 174 12.82 8.19 -20.50
C THR A 174 13.01 9.67 -20.83
N SER A 175 12.03 10.52 -20.51
CA SER A 175 12.09 11.97 -20.77
C SER A 175 11.86 12.77 -19.48
N ASN A 176 12.69 13.78 -19.27
CA ASN A 176 12.51 14.83 -18.28
C ASN A 176 12.18 16.19 -18.95
N ASP A 177 11.88 16.19 -20.25
CA ASP A 177 11.65 17.40 -21.04
C ASP A 177 10.22 17.38 -21.61
N GLU A 178 10.07 16.92 -22.85
CA GLU A 178 8.80 16.87 -23.57
C GLU A 178 7.84 15.82 -22.99
N GLY A 179 6.55 16.06 -23.22
CA GLY A 179 5.48 15.19 -22.79
C GLY A 179 4.88 15.60 -21.44
N ARG A 180 4.05 14.70 -20.90
CA ARG A 180 3.50 14.77 -19.55
C ARG A 180 3.26 13.35 -19.06
N ALA A 181 3.01 13.19 -17.77
CA ALA A 181 2.60 11.92 -17.19
C ALA A 181 1.22 12.05 -16.56
N ILE A 182 0.39 11.01 -16.65
CA ILE A 182 -0.75 10.90 -15.74
C ILE A 182 -0.21 10.69 -14.32
N VAL A 183 -0.76 11.45 -13.38
CA VAL A 183 -0.53 11.30 -11.94
C VAL A 183 -1.80 10.84 -11.25
N GLY A 184 -1.65 10.28 -10.05
CA GLY A 184 -2.75 10.13 -9.11
C GLY A 184 -2.38 10.69 -7.74
N HIS A 185 -3.34 10.75 -6.82
CA HIS A 185 -3.14 11.42 -5.53
C HIS A 185 -3.04 10.41 -4.38
N HIS A 186 -1.93 10.40 -3.64
CA HIS A 186 -1.76 9.48 -2.50
C HIS A 186 -2.72 9.80 -1.36
N ASP A 187 -3.07 11.08 -1.24
CA ASP A 187 -3.88 11.62 -0.15
C ASP A 187 -5.38 11.50 -0.40
N ARG A 188 -5.79 11.11 -1.63
CA ARG A 188 -7.18 11.17 -2.13
C ARG A 188 -7.83 12.54 -1.93
N TYR A 189 -7.03 13.59 -1.75
CA TYR A 189 -7.54 14.90 -1.45
C TYR A 189 -8.12 15.53 -2.70
N ARG A 190 -9.30 16.12 -2.52
CA ARG A 190 -10.19 16.52 -3.59
C ARG A 190 -10.25 18.03 -3.73
N ARG A 191 -10.06 18.53 -4.96
CA ARG A 191 -10.61 19.82 -5.41
C ARG A 191 -11.61 19.69 -6.58
N SER A 192 -11.93 18.47 -7.04
CA SER A 192 -12.79 18.22 -8.22
C SER A 192 -13.80 17.06 -8.04
N THR A 193 -14.94 17.13 -8.75
CA THR A 193 -15.99 16.09 -8.82
C THR A 193 -15.76 15.20 -10.05
N PRO A 194 -15.91 13.85 -10.00
CA PRO A 194 -16.51 13.05 -8.93
C PRO A 194 -15.55 12.53 -7.84
N GLY A 195 -14.23 12.76 -7.92
CA GLY A 195 -13.30 12.34 -6.87
C GLY A 195 -11.83 12.64 -7.19
N SER A 196 -10.94 12.16 -6.32
CA SER A 196 -9.48 12.18 -6.49
C SER A 196 -8.98 10.74 -6.46
N PRO A 197 -8.85 10.08 -7.62
CA PRO A 197 -8.35 8.71 -7.69
C PRO A 197 -6.85 8.66 -7.41
N TRP A 198 -6.43 7.60 -6.73
CA TRP A 198 -5.02 7.41 -6.37
C TRP A 198 -4.10 7.19 -7.56
N ASN A 199 -4.65 6.78 -8.72
CA ASN A 199 -3.88 6.37 -9.89
C ASN A 199 -4.17 7.13 -11.22
N GLN A 200 -5.26 7.88 -11.36
CA GLN A 200 -5.58 8.63 -12.58
C GLN A 200 -6.32 9.95 -12.28
N ALA A 201 -5.67 10.90 -11.64
CA ALA A 201 -6.27 12.17 -11.25
C ALA A 201 -6.23 13.20 -12.40
N HIS A 202 -5.04 13.50 -12.91
CA HIS A 202 -4.84 14.44 -14.02
C HIS A 202 -3.47 14.24 -14.68
N PRO A 203 -3.22 14.83 -15.85
CA PRO A 203 -1.88 14.94 -16.40
C PRO A 203 -1.02 15.93 -15.58
N SER A 204 0.29 15.70 -15.53
CA SER A 204 1.26 16.65 -15.02
C SER A 204 1.40 17.86 -15.96
N ARG A 205 2.02 18.93 -15.47
CA ARG A 205 2.37 20.12 -16.27
C ARG A 205 3.51 19.88 -17.26
N GLY A 206 4.24 18.79 -17.09
CA GLY A 206 5.40 18.41 -17.90
C GLY A 206 6.19 17.30 -17.23
N CYS A 207 7.33 16.94 -17.82
CA CYS A 207 8.16 15.83 -17.36
C CYS A 207 9.38 16.26 -16.52
N SER A 208 9.76 17.54 -16.54
CA SER A 208 10.89 18.00 -15.72
C SER A 208 10.56 17.99 -14.23
N GLN A 209 11.59 17.87 -13.38
CA GLN A 209 11.40 17.92 -11.93
C GLN A 209 10.66 19.20 -11.49
N GLU A 210 10.98 20.34 -12.12
CA GLU A 210 10.30 21.61 -11.87
C GLU A 210 8.82 21.57 -12.28
N ALA A 211 8.50 20.98 -13.44
CA ALA A 211 7.12 20.83 -13.89
C ALA A 211 6.30 19.89 -12.99
N LEU A 212 6.91 18.80 -12.50
CA LEU A 212 6.26 17.89 -11.55
C LEU A 212 5.97 18.60 -10.22
N ARG A 213 6.93 19.37 -9.69
CA ARG A 213 6.72 20.22 -8.51
C ARG A 213 5.63 21.27 -8.73
N GLY A 214 5.62 21.89 -9.90
CA GLY A 214 4.57 22.83 -10.28
C GLY A 214 3.18 22.20 -10.35
N SER A 215 3.09 20.89 -10.63
CA SER A 215 1.82 20.15 -10.65
C SER A 215 1.28 19.90 -9.24
N GLY A 216 2.17 19.67 -8.27
CA GLY A 216 1.83 19.25 -6.92
C GLY A 216 2.59 18.01 -6.44
N GLY A 217 3.46 17.44 -7.28
CA GLY A 217 4.24 16.24 -6.96
C GLY A 217 5.73 16.51 -6.74
N ASP A 218 6.52 15.45 -6.74
CA ASP A 218 8.00 15.53 -6.69
C ASP A 218 8.67 14.36 -7.42
N GLY A 219 8.00 13.76 -8.41
CA GLY A 219 8.50 12.57 -9.11
C GLY A 219 8.53 11.31 -8.23
N LEU A 220 7.58 11.21 -7.29
CA LEU A 220 7.43 10.06 -6.42
C LEU A 220 6.68 8.92 -7.14
N LEU A 221 6.91 7.70 -6.68
CA LEU A 221 6.33 6.47 -7.25
C LEU A 221 5.53 5.72 -6.19
N TYR A 222 4.50 4.99 -6.61
CA TYR A 222 3.98 3.87 -5.82
C TYR A 222 4.79 2.62 -6.14
N CYS A 223 5.21 1.90 -5.10
CA CYS A 223 5.95 0.66 -5.22
C CYS A 223 5.12 -0.47 -4.63
N PHE A 224 4.94 -1.55 -5.39
CA PHE A 224 4.21 -2.74 -4.97
C PHE A 224 5.09 -3.98 -5.10
N ALA A 225 4.95 -4.91 -4.16
CA ALA A 225 5.59 -6.21 -4.24
C ALA A 225 4.86 -7.11 -5.25
N GLU A 226 5.58 -7.63 -6.24
CA GLU A 226 5.08 -8.60 -7.23
C GLU A 226 4.95 -10.00 -6.62
N LYS A 227 5.94 -10.40 -5.81
CA LYS A 227 6.06 -11.69 -5.14
C LYS A 227 6.95 -11.60 -3.91
#